data_AF-G3HSG4-F1
#
_entry.id   AF-G3HSG4-F1
#
_cell.length_a   1.000
_cell.length_b   1.000
_cell.length_c   1.000
_cell.angle_alpha   90.00
_cell.angle_beta   90.00
_cell.angle_gamma   90.00
#
_symmetry.space_group_name_H-M   'P 1'
#
loop_
_entity.id
_entity.type
_entity.pdbx_description
1 polymer ?
#
loop_
_entity_poly.entity_id
_entity_poly.type
_entity_poly.pdbx_seq_one_letter_code
_entity_poly.pdbx_strand_id
1 'polypeptide(L)'
;MKASQQAIKRGVKDCLFVDYKKRSGYFDATTVASIKDITEKNRHYLLDIAPHAIERLHHTHIYTIIIFMCYKNTKHIKEQRDPVYLRGKVTQRHSK
;
A
#
# COMPACT_ATOMS: atom_id res chain seq x y z
N MET A 1 -9.19 -7.97 9.50
CA MET A 1 -10.58 -7.92 10.02
C MET A 1 -11.40 -9.05 9.39
N LYS A 2 -12.14 -9.84 10.18
CA LYS A 2 -13.17 -10.75 9.63
C LYS A 2 -14.41 -9.92 9.30
N ALA A 3 -14.49 -9.44 8.06
CA ALA A 3 -15.62 -8.66 7.56
C ALA A 3 -16.17 -9.30 6.30
N SER A 4 -17.50 -9.22 6.11
CA SER A 4 -18.11 -9.65 4.86
C SER A 4 -17.68 -8.73 3.72
N GLN A 5 -17.72 -9.24 2.49
CA GLN A 5 -17.40 -8.41 1.32
C GLN A 5 -18.33 -7.20 1.18
N GLN A 6 -19.59 -7.33 1.63
CA GLN A 6 -20.53 -6.21 1.68
C GLN A 6 -20.09 -5.15 2.69
N ALA A 7 -19.63 -5.56 3.88
CA ALA A 7 -19.12 -4.63 4.90
C ALA A 7 -17.88 -3.88 4.41
N ILE A 8 -16.97 -4.54 3.69
CA ILE A 8 -15.80 -3.89 3.08
C ILE A 8 -16.23 -2.85 2.03
N LYS A 9 -17.11 -3.23 1.10
CA LYS A 9 -17.59 -2.30 0.06
C LYS A 9 -18.30 -1.09 0.67
N ARG A 10 -19.10 -1.30 1.71
CA ARG A 10 -19.76 -0.23 2.45
C ARG A 10 -18.73 0.67 3.15
N GLY A 11 -17.74 0.10 3.84
CA GLY A 11 -16.71 0.90 4.51
C GLY A 11 -15.85 1.74 3.54
N VAL A 12 -15.66 1.28 2.30
CA VAL A 12 -15.04 2.11 1.25
C VAL A 12 -15.97 3.24 0.82
N LYS A 13 -17.26 2.97 0.61
CA LYS A 13 -18.26 3.99 0.25
C LYS A 13 -18.41 5.07 1.32
N ASP A 14 -18.38 4.65 2.59
CA ASP A 14 -18.53 5.53 3.75
C ASP A 14 -17.20 6.20 4.15
N CYS A 15 -16.16 6.11 3.30
CA CYS A 15 -14.83 6.67 3.53
C CYS A 15 -14.17 6.23 4.85
N LEU A 16 -14.50 5.03 5.35
CA LEU A 16 -13.86 4.44 6.53
C LEU A 16 -12.56 3.72 6.17
N PHE A 17 -12.53 3.11 4.98
CA PHE A 17 -11.40 2.36 4.46
C PHE A 17 -10.81 3.04 3.22
N VAL A 18 -9.50 3.28 3.27
CA VAL A 18 -8.73 3.82 2.15
C VAL A 18 -8.46 2.72 1.13
N ASP A 19 -7.97 1.58 1.61
CA ASP A 19 -7.66 0.43 0.78
C ASP A 19 -7.96 -0.87 1.52
N TYR A 20 -8.08 -1.97 0.77
CA TYR A 20 -8.22 -3.30 1.35
C TYR A 20 -7.61 -4.37 0.45
N LYS A 21 -7.06 -5.42 1.06
CA LYS A 21 -6.51 -6.60 0.38
C LYS A 21 -7.29 -7.83 0.83
N LYS A 22 -7.85 -8.59 -0.12
CA LYS A 22 -8.51 -9.86 0.18
C LYS A 22 -7.45 -10.92 0.47
N ARG A 23 -7.57 -11.61 1.60
CA ARG A 23 -6.75 -12.76 2.00
C ARG A 23 -7.63 -14.02 2.07
N SER A 24 -7.03 -15.16 2.35
CA SER A 24 -7.78 -16.40 2.56
C SER A 24 -8.64 -16.29 3.82
N GLY A 25 -9.94 -16.07 3.64
CA GLY A 25 -10.93 -16.02 4.73
C GLY A 25 -11.06 -14.70 5.48
N TYR A 26 -10.29 -13.65 5.13
CA TYR A 26 -10.42 -12.32 5.75
C TYR A 26 -9.94 -11.19 4.84
N PHE A 27 -10.11 -9.95 5.28
CA PHE A 27 -9.62 -8.75 4.60
C PHE A 27 -8.65 -7.99 5.51
N ASP A 28 -7.52 -7.57 4.94
CA ASP A 28 -6.69 -6.51 5.48
C ASP A 28 -7.27 -5.19 4.98
N ALA A 29 -7.48 -4.23 5.87
CA ALA A 29 -8.02 -2.92 5.51
C ALA A 29 -7.15 -1.83 6.12
N THR A 30 -6.78 -0.84 5.30
CA THR A 30 -6.13 0.39 5.74
C THR A 30 -7.22 1.39 6.05
N THR A 31 -7.38 1.74 7.32
CA THR A 31 -8.48 2.61 7.77
C THR A 31 -8.05 4.06 7.83
N VAL A 32 -8.96 4.99 7.54
CA VAL A 32 -8.70 6.43 7.68
C VAL A 32 -8.30 6.77 9.12
N ALA A 33 -8.96 6.17 10.10
CA ALA A 33 -8.64 6.35 11.52
C ALA A 33 -7.20 5.97 11.87
N SER A 34 -6.70 4.84 11.36
CA SER A 34 -5.33 4.40 11.62
C SER A 34 -4.27 5.35 11.05
N ILE A 35 -4.55 5.96 9.89
CA ILE A 35 -3.66 6.94 9.29
C ILE A 35 -3.66 8.22 10.12
N LYS A 36 -4.84 8.73 10.47
CA LYS A 36 -5.00 9.94 11.27
C LYS A 36 -4.28 9.85 12.61
N ASP A 37 -4.43 8.73 13.33
CA ASP A 37 -3.74 8.50 14.61
C ASP A 37 -2.20 8.57 14.51
N ILE A 38 -1.61 8.12 13.40
CA ILE A 38 -0.16 8.22 13.18
C ILE A 38 0.23 9.65 12.83
N THR A 39 -0.52 10.30 11.94
CA THR A 39 -0.21 11.66 11.47
C THR A 39 -0.41 12.72 12.55
N GLU A 40 -1.41 12.56 13.44
CA GLU A 40 -1.67 13.46 14.57
C GLU A 40 -0.52 13.44 15.59
N LYS A 41 0.26 12.34 15.61
CA LYS A 41 1.49 12.22 16.43
C LYS A 41 2.72 12.83 15.74
N ASN A 42 2.52 13.62 14.69
CA ASN A 42 3.56 14.26 13.89
C ASN A 42 4.56 13.25 13.29
N ARG A 43 4.06 12.11 12.80
CA ARG A 43 4.86 11.05 12.16
C ARG A 43 4.40 10.78 10.74
N HIS A 44 5.35 10.41 9.88
CA HIS A 44 5.06 9.92 8.54
C HIS A 44 4.64 8.45 8.60
N TYR A 45 3.56 8.11 7.88
CA TYR A 45 3.13 6.73 7.73
C TYR A 45 3.48 6.22 6.33
N LEU A 46 4.30 5.18 6.25
CA LEU A 46 4.59 4.49 5.00
C LEU A 46 3.39 3.62 4.61
N LEU A 47 2.68 4.02 3.57
CA LEU A 47 1.45 3.36 3.10
C LEU A 47 1.73 2.40 1.95
N ASP A 48 1.39 1.12 2.15
CA ASP A 48 1.29 0.11 1.09
C ASP A 48 -0.15 0.01 0.60
N ILE A 49 -0.51 0.86 -0.38
CA ILE A 49 -1.84 0.97 -0.95
C ILE A 49 -1.80 0.98 -2.48
N ALA A 50 -2.89 0.57 -3.11
CA ALA A 50 -3.04 0.68 -4.56
C ALA A 50 -3.23 2.15 -5.02
N PRO A 51 -2.84 2.49 -6.26
CA PRO A 51 -2.92 3.88 -6.75
C PRO A 51 -4.33 4.50 -6.66
N HIS A 52 -5.38 3.71 -6.93
CA HIS A 52 -6.76 4.18 -6.86
C HIS A 52 -7.19 4.61 -5.44
N ALA A 53 -6.47 4.20 -4.40
CA ALA A 53 -6.73 4.61 -3.02
C ALA A 53 -6.25 6.05 -2.73
N ILE A 54 -5.40 6.62 -3.59
CA ILE A 54 -4.92 8.01 -3.47
C ILE A 54 -6.09 9.00 -3.53
N GLU A 55 -7.04 8.79 -4.45
CA GLU A 55 -8.24 9.63 -4.54
C GLU A 55 -9.08 9.59 -3.26
N ARG A 56 -9.18 8.41 -2.63
CA ARG A 56 -9.89 8.25 -1.35
C ARG A 56 -9.17 8.95 -0.21
N LEU A 57 -7.84 8.91 -0.16
CA LEU A 57 -7.06 9.71 0.79
C LEU A 57 -7.38 11.20 0.65
N HIS A 58 -7.41 11.70 -0.59
CA HIS A 58 -7.73 13.09 -0.89
C HIS A 58 -9.14 13.48 -0.41
N HIS A 59 -10.16 12.64 -0.65
CA HIS A 59 -11.52 12.87 -0.13
C HIS A 59 -11.61 12.90 1.40
N THR A 60 -10.63 12.30 2.10
CA THR A 60 -10.59 12.26 3.57
C THR A 60 -9.69 13.33 4.18
N HIS A 61 -9.22 14.28 3.36
CA HIS A 61 -8.26 15.33 3.72
C HIS A 61 -6.92 14.79 4.22
N ILE A 62 -6.47 13.67 3.65
CA ILE A 62 -5.14 13.12 3.90
C ILE A 62 -4.30 13.34 2.64
N TYR A 63 -3.31 14.22 2.73
CA TYR A 63 -2.42 14.56 1.63
C TYR A 63 -1.10 13.80 1.79
N THR A 64 -0.94 12.74 1.01
CA THR A 64 0.24 11.87 1.07
C THR A 64 1.35 12.34 0.15
N ILE A 65 2.61 12.02 0.50
CA ILE A 65 3.76 12.20 -0.39
C ILE A 65 3.82 10.97 -1.30
N ILE A 66 3.66 11.19 -2.61
CA ILE A 66 3.67 10.10 -3.61
C ILE A 66 5.07 10.00 -4.22
N ILE A 67 5.71 8.85 -4.05
CA ILE A 67 6.99 8.54 -4.69
C ILE A 67 6.74 7.52 -5.80
N PHE A 68 6.81 7.97 -7.05
CA PHE A 68 6.72 7.09 -8.20
C PHE A 68 8.10 6.59 -8.62
N MET A 69 8.36 5.28 -8.48
CA MET A 69 9.60 4.66 -8.93
C MET A 69 9.48 4.23 -10.40
N CYS A 70 10.04 5.03 -11.30
CA CYS A 70 10.04 4.74 -12.74
C CYS A 70 11.34 4.07 -13.18
N TYR A 71 11.24 3.00 -13.97
CA TYR A 71 12.39 2.30 -14.53
C TYR A 71 12.40 2.38 -16.05
N LYS A 72 13.56 2.67 -16.65
CA LYS A 72 13.72 2.81 -18.10
C LYS A 72 13.35 1.55 -18.88
N ASN A 73 13.68 0.37 -18.34
CA ASN A 73 13.40 -0.93 -18.94
C ASN A 73 13.52 -2.04 -17.89
N THR A 74 13.17 -3.28 -18.26
CA THR A 74 13.23 -4.46 -17.37
C THR A 74 14.64 -4.79 -16.87
N LYS A 75 15.69 -4.44 -17.63
CA LYS A 75 17.08 -4.61 -17.21
C LYS A 75 17.40 -3.67 -16.03
N HIS A 76 16.97 -2.41 -16.10
CA HIS A 76 17.17 -1.44 -15.01
C HIS A 76 16.51 -1.87 -13.70
N ILE A 77 15.33 -2.52 -13.75
CA ILE A 77 14.65 -3.09 -12.56
C ILE A 77 15.54 -4.17 -11.91
N LYS A 78 16.08 -5.10 -12.70
CA LYS A 78 16.92 -6.20 -12.20
C LYS A 78 18.27 -5.72 -11.64
N GLU A 79 18.72 -4.56 -12.11
CA GLU A 79 19.95 -3.90 -11.66
C GLU A 79 19.76 -3.10 -10.37
N GLN A 80 18.53 -2.75 -9.98
CA GLN A 80 18.24 -2.22 -8.65
C GLN A 80 18.47 -3.32 -7.61
N ARG A 81 19.73 -3.50 -7.24
CA ARG A 81 20.14 -4.27 -6.07
C ARG A 81 20.30 -3.32 -4.92
N ASP A 82 19.89 -3.76 -3.74
CA ASP A 82 20.37 -3.16 -2.51
C ASP A 82 21.78 -3.72 -2.24
N PRO A 83 22.86 -2.95 -2.47
CA PRO A 83 24.22 -3.47 -2.25
C PRO A 83 24.51 -3.73 -0.77
N VAL A 84 23.71 -3.16 0.13
CA VAL A 84 23.87 -3.30 1.58
C VAL A 84 23.20 -4.58 2.07
N TYR A 85 21.96 -4.85 1.64
CA TYR A 85 21.13 -5.93 2.20
C TYR A 85 20.94 -7.16 1.29
N LEU A 86 21.23 -7.08 -0.01
CA LEU A 86 21.05 -8.18 -0.97
C LEU A 86 22.37 -8.57 -1.66
N ARG A 87 23.27 -9.22 -0.92
CA ARG A 87 24.62 -9.59 -1.39
C ARG A 87 24.68 -10.81 -2.32
N GLY A 88 23.61 -11.61 -2.42
CA GLY A 88 23.59 -12.86 -3.21
C GLY A 88 23.27 -12.67 -4.71
N LYS A 89 23.79 -13.54 -5.58
CA LYS A 89 23.38 -13.57 -7.00
C LYS A 89 21.92 -14.04 -7.11
N VAL A 90 21.04 -13.21 -7.66
CA VAL A 90 19.65 -13.61 -7.98
C VAL A 90 19.68 -14.66 -9.09
N THR A 91 19.47 -15.92 -8.73
CA THR A 91 19.25 -17.00 -9.70
C THR A 91 17.83 -16.93 -10.24
N GLN A 92 17.66 -17.18 -11.55
CA GLN A 92 16.40 -17.13 -12.33
C GLN A 92 15.23 -17.98 -11.77
N ARG A 93 15.45 -18.76 -10.70
CA ARG A 93 14.46 -19.63 -10.05
C ARG A 93 13.35 -18.89 -9.26
N HIS A 94 13.45 -17.58 -9.04
CA HIS A 94 12.51 -16.85 -8.17
C HIS A 94 11.40 -16.08 -8.92
N SER A 95 11.33 -16.19 -10.24
CA SER A 95 10.19 -15.70 -11.02
C SER A 95 9.14 -16.81 -11.13
N LYS A 96 8.17 -16.83 -10.21
CA LYS A 96 6.87 -17.49 -10.39
C LYS A 96 5.81 -16.43 -10.69
#